data_AF-A0A813P970-F1
#
_entry.id   AF-A0A813P970-F1
#
_cell.length_a   1.000
_cell.length_b   1.000
_cell.length_c   1.000
_cell.angle_alpha   90.00
_cell.angle_beta   90.00
_cell.angle_gamma   90.00
#
_symmetry.space_group_name_H-M   'P 1'
#
loop_
_entity.id
_entity.type
_entity.pdbx_description
1 polymer ?
#
loop_
_entity_poly.entity_id
_entity_poly.type
_entity_poly.pdbx_seq_one_letter_code
_entity_poly.pdbx_strand_id
1 'polypeptide(L)' 'MSSLRVQKRLASSILGCGKKKVWLDPNEANEISNANTRQSVRKLIKDGLIIRKPVAVHSRFRTRKNIEAR' A
#
# COMPACT_ATOMS: atom_id res chain seq x y z
N MET A 1 18.08 0.16 13.58
CA MET A 1 16.79 0.32 12.86
C MET A 1 15.99 -0.95 13.02
N SER A 2 14.73 -0.85 13.45
CA SER A 2 13.83 -2.00 13.53
C SER A 2 13.37 -2.46 12.14
N SER A 3 13.08 -3.76 12.00
CA SER A 3 12.69 -4.34 10.71
C SER A 3 11.18 -4.29 10.51
N LEU A 4 10.70 -3.46 9.57
CA LEU A 4 9.27 -3.34 9.22
C LEU A 4 8.75 -4.44 8.28
N ARG A 5 9.48 -5.56 8.16
CA ARG A 5 9.18 -6.64 7.20
C ARG A 5 7.86 -7.35 7.54
N VAL A 6 7.58 -7.52 8.83
CA VAL A 6 6.37 -8.19 9.32
C VAL A 6 5.14 -7.33 9.06
N GLN A 7 5.21 -6.05 9.41
CA GLN A 7 4.15 -5.06 9.23
C GLN A 7 3.79 -4.93 7.76
N LYS A 8 4.80 -4.84 6.88
CA LYS A 8 4.58 -4.78 5.42
C LYS A 8 3.89 -6.04 4.88
N ARG A 9 4.20 -7.23 5.43
CA ARG A 9 3.54 -8.50 5.08
C ARG A 9 2.11 -8.57 5.59
N LEU A 10 1.85 -8.14 6.83
CA LEU A 10 0.52 -8.14 7.43
C LEU A 10 -0.39 -7.15 6.71
N ALA A 11 0.09 -5.92 6.50
CA ALA A 11 -0.64 -4.89 5.77
C ALA A 11 -1.01 -5.33 4.35
N SER A 12 -0.09 -5.98 3.62
CA SER A 12 -0.37 -6.48 2.26
C SER A 12 -1.46 -7.55 2.26
N SER A 13 -1.46 -8.45 3.25
CA SER A 13 -2.50 -9.48 3.41
C SER A 13 -3.86 -8.88 3.78
N ILE A 14 -3.90 -7.82 4.58
CA ILE A 14 -5.14 -7.16 5.00
C ILE A 14 -5.74 -6.33 3.86
N LEU A 15 -4.91 -5.59 3.12
CA LEU A 15 -5.35 -4.71 2.02
C LEU A 15 -5.61 -5.45 0.69
N GLY A 16 -5.38 -6.77 0.65
CA GLY A 16 -5.52 -7.58 -0.57
C GLY A 16 -4.61 -7.11 -1.71
N CYS A 17 -3.40 -6.64 -1.40
CA CYS A 17 -2.48 -6.07 -2.39
C CYS A 17 -1.05 -6.62 -2.22
N GLY A 18 -0.18 -6.39 -3.21
CA GLY A 18 1.22 -6.79 -3.12
C GLY A 18 2.03 -5.87 -2.20
N LYS A 19 3.12 -6.38 -1.60
CA LYS A 19 4.03 -5.61 -0.71
C LYS A 19 4.55 -4.31 -1.33
N LYS A 20 4.69 -4.24 -2.67
CA LYS A 20 5.11 -3.02 -3.40
C LYS A 20 4.08 -1.88 -3.32
N LYS A 21 2.80 -2.21 -3.10
CA LYS A 21 1.69 -1.25 -2.99
C LYS A 21 1.43 -0.78 -1.56
N VAL A 22 2.05 -1.39 -0.55
CA VAL A 22 2.00 -0.88 0.82
C VAL A 22 2.99 0.26 0.97
N TRP A 23 2.50 1.41 1.40
CA TRP A 23 3.29 2.52 1.91
C TRP A 23 3.18 2.56 3.44
N LEU A 24 4.31 2.88 4.08
CA LEU A 24 4.47 2.99 5.53
C LEU A 24 5.03 4.38 5.78
N ASP A 25 4.48 5.12 6.73
CA ASP A 25 4.98 6.44 7.07
C ASP A 25 6.42 6.35 7.64
N PRO A 26 7.42 7.02 7.03
CA PRO A 26 8.78 7.04 7.56
C PRO A 26 8.91 7.82 8.88
N ASN A 27 8.03 8.77 9.16
CA ASN A 27 8.08 9.58 10.39
C ASN A 27 7.61 8.76 11.60
N GLU A 28 6.60 7.90 11.40
CA GLU A 28 6.00 7.06 12.45
C GLU A 28 6.55 5.63 12.46
N ALA A 29 7.79 5.43 12.01
CA ALA A 29 8.40 4.10 11.90
C ALA A 29 8.45 3.35 13.26
N ASN A 30 8.60 4.07 14.38
CA ASN A 30 8.61 3.49 15.71
C ASN A 30 7.23 2.96 16.13
N GLU A 31 6.17 3.73 15.89
CA GLU A 31 4.79 3.31 16.18
C GLU A 31 4.40 2.11 15.33
N ILE A 32 4.72 2.15 14.03
CA ILE A 32 4.47 1.04 13.11
C ILE A 32 5.24 -0.21 13.56
N SER A 33 6.50 -0.07 14.00
CA SER A 33 7.32 -1.18 14.48
C SER A 33 6.71 -1.91 15.68
N ASN A 34 5.98 -1.20 16.54
CA ASN A 34 5.34 -1.78 17.74
C ASN A 34 4.06 -2.57 17.40
N ALA A 35 3.49 -2.38 16.20
CA ALA A 35 2.28 -3.07 15.78
C ALA A 35 2.56 -4.50 15.27
N ASN A 36 2.45 -5.48 16.16
CA ASN A 36 2.76 -6.89 15.87
C ASN A 36 1.54 -7.77 15.52
N THR A 37 0.32 -7.26 15.70
CA THR A 37 -0.92 -8.01 15.44
C THR A 37 -1.66 -7.50 14.20
N ARG A 38 -2.52 -8.34 13.60
CA ARG A 38 -3.36 -7.93 12.46
C ARG A 38 -4.33 -6.81 12.84
N GLN A 39 -4.85 -6.84 14.06
CA GLN A 39 -5.77 -5.85 14.61
C GLN A 39 -5.09 -4.48 14.74
N SER A 40 -3.88 -4.43 15.31
CA SER A 40 -3.09 -3.19 15.40
C SER A 40 -2.79 -2.62 14.01
N VAL A 41 -2.40 -3.47 13.04
CA VAL A 41 -2.16 -3.03 11.66
C VAL A 41 -3.44 -2.49 10.99
N ARG A 42 -4.62 -3.06 11.28
CA ARG A 42 -5.90 -2.49 10.79
C ARG A 42 -6.17 -1.10 11.35
N LYS A 43 -5.82 -0.87 12.62
CA LYS A 43 -5.94 0.45 13.24
C LYS A 43 -5.05 1.47 12.51
N LEU A 44 -3.76 1.14 12.31
CA LEU A 44 -2.82 2.00 11.57
C LEU A 44 -3.24 2.27 10.12
N ILE A 45 -3.90 1.31 9.46
CA ILE A 45 -4.49 1.53 8.12
C ILE A 45 -5.64 2.53 8.19
N LYS A 46 -6.49 2.43 9.21
CA LYS A 46 -7.62 3.35 9.41
C LYS A 46 -7.13 4.77 9.77
N ASP A 47 -6.06 4.85 10.55
CA ASP A 47 -5.43 6.10 10.98
C ASP A 47 -4.59 6.74 9.86
N GLY A 48 -4.37 6.04 8.75
CA GLY A 48 -3.67 6.58 7.57
C GLY A 48 -2.14 6.45 7.60
N LEU A 49 -1.56 5.86 8.64
CA LEU A 49 -0.12 5.60 8.75
C LEU A 49 0.35 4.48 7.79
N ILE A 50 -0.57 3.62 7.36
CA ILE A 50 -0.34 2.57 6.38
C ILE A 50 -1.34 2.73 5.23
N ILE A 51 -0.83 2.96 4.02
CA ILE A 51 -1.66 3.30 2.86
C ILE A 51 -1.42 2.32 1.71
N ARG A 52 -2.49 1.99 0.98
CA ARG A 52 -2.41 1.33 -0.33
C ARG A 52 -2.12 2.37 -1.41
N LYS A 53 -0.90 2.34 -1.97
CA LYS A 53 -0.54 3.15 -3.13
C LYS A 53 -1.41 2.78 -4.34
N PRO A 54 -1.81 3.77 -5.16
CA PRO A 54 -2.53 3.52 -6.39
C PRO A 54 -1.73 2.65 -7.37
N VAL A 55 -2.43 2.01 -8.31
CA VAL A 55 -1.79 1.28 -9.41
C VAL A 55 -1.11 2.28 -10.35
N ALA A 56 0.05 1.90 -10.91
CA ALA A 56 0.67 2.73 -11.92
C ALA A 56 -0.19 2.64 -13.18
N VAL A 57 -0.70 3.76 -13.66
CA VAL A 57 -1.67 3.76 -14.76
C VAL A 57 -0.93 3.62 -16.10
N HIS A 58 -1.39 2.69 -16.93
CA HIS A 58 -1.06 2.66 -18.35
C HIS A 58 -2.17 3.39 -19.12
N SER A 59 -1.84 4.52 -19.75
CA SER A 59 -2.82 5.31 -20.50
C SER A 59 -3.33 4.54 -21.72
N ARG A 60 -4.66 4.54 -21.90
CA ARG A 60 -5.34 3.96 -23.09
C ARG A 60 -5.72 5.01 -24.14
N PHE A 61 -5.32 6.27 -23.96
CA PHE A 61 -5.72 7.38 -24.83
C PHE A 61 -5.38 7.11 -26.31
N ARG A 62 -4.13 6.70 -26.59
CA ARG A 62 -3.66 6.43 -27.96
C ARG A 62 -4.44 5.28 -28.60
N THR A 63 -4.63 4.18 -27.88
CA THR A 63 -5.39 3.03 -28.38
C THR A 63 -6.83 3.41 -28.70
N ARG A 64 -7.49 4.22 -27.85
CA ARG A 64 -8.87 4.68 -28.10
C ARG A 64 -8.96 5.58 -29.33
N LYS A 65 -8.06 6.55 -29.46
CA LYS A 65 -7.99 7.43 -30.64
C LYS A 65 -7.83 6.63 -31.94
N ASN A 66 -6.99 5.59 -31.94
CA ASN A 66 -6.79 4.75 -33.12
C ASN A 66 -8.00 3.85 -33.41
N ILE A 67 -8.78 3.44 -32.40
CA ILE A 67 -10.01 2.66 -32.60
C ILE A 67 -11.12 3.53 -33.19
N GLU A 68 -11.25 4.79 -32.75
CA GLU A 68 -12.23 5.73 -33.28
C GLU A 68 -11.97 6.12 -34.75
N ALA A 69 -10.69 6.13 -35.14
CA ALA A 69 -10.28 6.40 -36.52
C ALA A 69 -10.38 5.18 -37.46
N ARG A 70 -10.76 4.01 -36.96
CA ARG A 70 -10.81 2.75 -37.71
C ARG A 70 -12.24 2.38 -38.07
#